data_AF-A0A7W1C2Z2-F1
#
_entry.id   AF-A0A7W1C2Z2-F1
#
_cell.length_a   1.000
_cell.length_b   1.000
_cell.length_c   1.000
_cell.angle_alpha   90.00
_cell.angle_beta   90.00
_cell.angle_gamma   90.00
#
_symmetry.space_group_name_H-M   'P 1'
#
loop_
_entity.id
_entity.type
_entity.pdbx_description
1 polymer ?
#
loop_
_entity_poly.entity_id
_entity_poly.type
_entity_poly.pdbx_seq_one_letter_code
_entity_poly.pdbx_strand_id
1 'polypeptide(L)' 'MLIGVPKEIKTNENRIALVPAGAEALVAAGHDVLVETSA' A
#
# COMPACT_ATOMS: atom_id res chain seq x y z
N MET A 1 2.84 7.04 12.00
CA MET A 1 1.90 7.78 11.09
C MET A 1 1.06 6.75 10.36
N LEU A 2 -0.17 7.11 9.97
CA LEU A 2 -1.05 6.23 9.21
C LEU A 2 -0.84 6.42 7.70
N ILE A 3 -0.57 5.34 6.98
CA ILE A 3 -0.32 5.32 5.53
C ILE A 3 -1.35 4.40 4.88
N GLY A 4 -2.16 4.95 3.97
CA GLY A 4 -3.18 4.19 3.22
C GLY A 4 -2.74 3.91 1.79
N VAL A 5 -2.96 2.67 1.33
CA VAL A 5 -2.70 2.21 -0.04
C VAL A 5 -4.02 1.73 -0.63
N PRO A 6 -4.78 2.62 -1.31
CA PRO A 6 -6.02 2.24 -1.98
C PRO A 6 -5.74 1.46 -3.26
N LYS A 7 -6.76 0.75 -3.74
CA LYS A 7 -6.74 0.14 -5.05
C LYS A 7 -6.81 1.22 -6.14
N GLU A 8 -6.02 1.05 -7.19
CA GLU A 8 -6.14 1.88 -8.38
C GLU A 8 -7.46 1.58 -9.12
N ILE A 9 -8.26 2.63 -9.35
CA ILE A 9 -9.57 2.52 -10.01
C ILE A 9 -9.51 2.81 -11.52
N LYS A 10 -8.32 3.16 -12.03
CA LYS A 10 -8.14 3.51 -13.44
C LYS A 10 -8.19 2.25 -14.32
N THR A 11 -8.89 2.34 -15.45
CA THR A 11 -9.02 1.24 -16.40
C THR A 11 -7.65 0.75 -16.88
N ASN A 12 -7.44 -0.57 -16.85
CA ASN A 12 -6.17 -1.24 -17.18
C ASN A 12 -4.96 -0.82 -16.31
N GLU A 13 -5.20 -0.30 -15.10
CA GLU A 13 -4.15 -0.06 -14.13
C GLU A 13 -3.99 -1.28 -13.21
N ASN A 14 -2.83 -1.95 -13.29
CA ASN A 14 -2.49 -3.11 -12.47
C ASN A 14 -1.29 -2.82 -11.54
N ARG A 15 -0.84 -1.57 -11.47
CA ARG A 15 0.23 -1.18 -10.55
C ARG A 15 -0.36 -0.94 -9.17
N ILE A 16 0.46 -1.17 -8.15
CA ILE A 16 0.19 -0.82 -6.77
C ILE A 16 1.25 0.17 -6.29
N ALA A 17 0.83 1.16 -5.49
CA ALA A 17 1.71 2.22 -5.01
C ALA A 17 2.77 1.73 -4.01
N LEU A 18 2.51 0.62 -3.32
CA LEU A 18 3.39 0.04 -2.31
C LEU A 18 3.43 -1.47 -2.42
N VAL A 19 4.63 -2.01 -2.65
CA VAL A 19 4.89 -3.45 -2.66
C VAL A 19 5.08 -3.97 -1.22
N PRO A 20 4.87 -5.27 -0.96
CA PRO A 20 4.98 -5.84 0.39
C PRO A 20 6.29 -5.50 1.12
N ALA A 21 7.44 -5.60 0.43
CA ALA A 21 8.74 -5.26 1.02
C ALA A 21 8.85 -3.78 1.45
N GLY A 22 8.19 -2.87 0.74
CA GLY A 22 8.12 -1.46 1.11
C GLY A 22 7.20 -1.24 2.32
N ALA A 23 6.09 -1.97 2.38
CA ALA A 23 5.19 -1.94 3.54
C ALA A 23 5.89 -2.46 4.80
N GLU A 24 6.65 -3.55 4.70
CA GLU A 24 7.45 -4.09 5.82
C GLU A 24 8.44 -3.06 6.35
N ALA A 25 9.14 -2.34 5.47
CA ALA A 25 10.08 -1.29 5.89
C ALA A 25 9.38 -0.12 6.61
N LEU A 26 8.19 0.28 6.15
CA LEU A 26 7.39 1.33 6.80
C LEU A 26 6.87 0.89 8.16
N VAL A 27 6.41 -0.36 8.28
CA VAL A 27 5.99 -0.94 9.56
C VAL A 27 7.16 -1.03 10.52
N ALA A 28 8.34 -1.47 10.06
CA ALA A 28 9.55 -1.52 10.87
C ALA A 28 10.02 -0.15 11.37
N ALA A 29 9.74 0.91 10.59
CA ALA A 29 9.99 2.30 11.00
C ALA A 29 8.92 2.88 11.95
N GLY A 30 7.92 2.09 12.36
CA GLY A 30 6.87 2.49 13.31
C GLY A 30 5.68 3.20 12.66
N HIS A 31 5.44 2.99 11.37
CA HIS A 31 4.24 3.48 10.68
C HIS A 31 3.17 2.38 10.61
N ASP A 32 1.90 2.79 10.68
CA ASP A 32 0.78 1.89 10.45
C ASP A 32 0.41 1.95 8.96
N VAL A 33 0.44 0.80 8.29
CA VAL A 33 0.13 0.69 6.85
C VAL A 33 -1.20 -0.04 6.67
N LEU A 34 -2.16 0.60 6.02
CA LEU A 34 -3.45 0.02 5.63
C LEU A 34 -3.50 -0.15 4.11
N VAL A 35 -3.81 -1.37 3.66
CA VAL A 35 -3.93 -1.69 2.24
C VAL A 35 -5.37 -2.14 1.96
N GLU A 36 -5.97 -1.61 0.89
CA GLU A 36 -7.30 -2.04 0.46
C GLU A 36 -7.28 -3.50 -0.02
N THR A 37 -8.29 -4.29 0.34
CA THR A 37 -8.38 -5.69 -0.10
C THR A 37 -8.59 -5.73 -1.62
N SER A 38 -7.74 -6.50 -2.33
CA SER A 38 -7.69 -6.55 -3.80
C SER A 38 -7.12 -5.31 -4.51
N ALA A 39 -6.30 -4.52 -3.80
CA ALA A 39 -5.39 -3.54 -4.37
C ALA A 39 -4.28 -4.17 -5.22
#